data_AF-A0A6P0KHK9-F1
#
_entry.id   AF-A0A6P0KHK9-F1
#
_cell.length_a   1.000
_cell.length_b   1.000
_cell.length_c   1.000
_cell.angle_alpha   90.00
_cell.angle_beta   90.00
_cell.angle_gamma   90.00
#
_symmetry.space_group_name_H-M   'P 1'
#
loop_
_entity.id
_entity.type
_entity.pdbx_description
1 polymer ?
#
loop_
_entity_poly.entity_id
_entity_poly.type
_entity_poly.pdbx_seq_one_letter_code
_entity_poly.pdbx_strand_id
1 'polypeptide(L)'
;MVTGVIRRQPNINFQTATEADLEGLQDSEVLALSAKQQRFLVTHDRRTMPTEFAEFIVDNKSSGVLIISRKIALETVIEELTLIWSVSTAEEWIDRIAKVPL
;
A
#
# COMPACT_ATOMS: atom_id res chain seq x y z
N MET A 1 11.33 -4.41 -4.83
CA MET A 1 10.00 -4.93 -4.39
C MET A 1 9.09 -5.13 -5.57
N VAL A 2 8.68 -4.05 -6.26
CA VAL A 2 7.77 -4.06 -7.43
C VAL A 2 8.12 -5.15 -8.45
N THR A 3 9.35 -5.15 -9.00
CA THR A 3 9.79 -6.16 -9.98
C THR A 3 9.65 -7.60 -9.47
N GLY A 4 9.90 -7.83 -8.18
CA GLY A 4 9.78 -9.16 -7.57
C GLY A 4 8.34 -9.62 -7.45
N VAL A 5 7.42 -8.70 -7.12
CA VAL A 5 5.97 -8.97 -7.07
C VAL A 5 5.43 -9.23 -8.47
N ILE A 6 5.73 -8.37 -9.44
CA ILE A 6 5.29 -8.53 -10.85
C ILE A 6 5.80 -9.86 -11.43
N ARG A 7 7.03 -10.28 -11.10
CA ARG A 7 7.57 -11.57 -11.57
C ARG A 7 6.80 -12.77 -11.01
N ARG A 8 6.31 -12.70 -9.76
CA ARG A 8 5.51 -13.78 -9.14
C ARG A 8 4.04 -13.72 -9.55
N GLN A 9 3.51 -12.53 -9.81
CA GLN A 9 2.13 -12.31 -10.21
C GLN A 9 2.04 -11.28 -11.35
N PRO A 10 2.15 -11.69 -12.62
CA PRO A 10 2.19 -10.76 -13.76
C PRO A 10 0.91 -9.91 -13.94
N ASN A 11 -0.21 -10.36 -13.39
CA ASN A 11 -1.49 -9.67 -13.50
C ASN A 11 -1.69 -8.57 -12.45
N ILE A 12 -0.79 -8.44 -11.47
CA ILE A 12 -0.87 -7.38 -10.47
C ILE A 12 -0.44 -6.05 -11.09
N ASN A 13 -1.30 -5.03 -11.00
CA ASN A 13 -0.97 -3.68 -11.43
C ASN A 13 -0.21 -2.95 -10.31
N PHE A 14 1.07 -3.28 -10.12
CA PHE A 14 1.92 -2.70 -9.08
C PHE A 14 2.79 -1.57 -9.67
N GLN A 15 2.69 -0.38 -9.09
CA GLN A 15 3.49 0.79 -9.47
C GLN A 15 4.48 1.18 -8.37
N THR A 16 5.65 1.67 -8.78
CA THR A 16 6.56 2.42 -7.91
C THR A 16 5.98 3.79 -7.54
N ALA A 17 6.55 4.44 -6.53
CA ALA A 17 6.17 5.81 -6.17
C ALA A 17 6.35 6.79 -7.34
N THR A 18 7.41 6.62 -8.13
CA THR A 18 7.67 7.43 -9.34
C THR A 18 6.60 7.22 -10.41
N GLU A 19 6.25 5.96 -10.73
CA GLU A 19 5.22 5.64 -11.74
C GLU A 19 3.81 6.08 -11.32
N ALA A 20 3.57 6.24 -10.02
CA ALA A 20 2.30 6.67 -9.45
C ALA A 20 2.26 8.17 -9.11
N ASP A 21 3.29 8.95 -9.50
CA ASP A 21 3.41 10.39 -9.24
C ASP A 21 3.33 10.76 -7.73
N LEU A 22 3.87 9.90 -6.86
CA LEU A 22 3.83 10.09 -5.40
C LEU A 22 5.05 10.84 -4.85
N GLU A 23 6.10 11.04 -5.65
CA GLU A 23 7.35 11.64 -5.18
C GLU A 23 7.16 13.11 -4.80
N GLY A 24 7.64 13.47 -3.60
CA GLY A 24 7.58 14.84 -3.08
C GLY A 24 6.23 15.26 -2.51
N LEU A 25 5.20 14.40 -2.59
CA LEU A 25 3.90 14.63 -1.97
C LEU A 25 3.96 14.44 -0.44
N GLN A 26 3.11 15.17 0.27
CA GLN A 26 2.85 14.92 1.68
C GLN A 26 2.00 13.66 1.86
N ASP A 27 2.03 13.06 3.05
CA ASP A 27 1.33 11.79 3.33
C ASP A 27 -0.18 11.88 3.03
N SER A 28 -0.84 12.99 3.38
CA SER A 28 -2.25 13.22 3.07
C SER A 28 -2.54 13.28 1.56
N GLU A 29 -1.65 13.88 0.78
CA GLU A 29 -1.74 13.96 -0.68
C GLU A 29 -1.52 12.57 -1.32
N VAL A 30 -0.58 11.79 -0.76
CA VAL A 30 -0.34 10.39 -1.16
C VAL A 30 -1.59 9.53 -0.90
N LEU A 31 -2.21 9.66 0.27
CA LEU A 31 -3.45 8.96 0.62
C LEU A 31 -4.58 9.36 -0.35
N ALA A 32 -4.77 10.65 -0.59
CA ALA A 32 -5.78 11.15 -1.52
C ALA A 32 -5.58 10.62 -2.95
N LEU A 33 -4.34 10.63 -3.45
CA LEU A 33 -4.04 10.16 -4.80
C LEU A 33 -4.22 8.64 -4.92
N SER A 34 -3.79 7.86 -3.93
CA SER A 34 -4.01 6.40 -3.89
C SER A 34 -5.49 6.04 -3.88
N ALA A 35 -6.30 6.75 -3.08
CA ALA A 35 -7.74 6.57 -2.99
C ALA A 35 -8.44 6.92 -4.31
N LYS A 36 -8.07 8.06 -4.91
CA LYS A 36 -8.60 8.50 -6.21
C LYS A 36 -8.30 7.50 -7.32
N GLN A 37 -7.13 6.85 -7.28
CA GLN A 37 -6.74 5.82 -8.23
C GLN A 37 -7.27 4.42 -7.88
N GLN A 38 -7.97 4.27 -6.75
CA GLN A 38 -8.49 3.01 -6.22
C GLN A 38 -7.38 1.97 -5.99
N ARG A 39 -6.27 2.39 -5.39
CA ARG A 39 -5.05 1.57 -5.20
C ARG A 39 -4.65 1.48 -3.74
N PHE A 40 -4.11 0.32 -3.37
CA PHE A 40 -3.46 0.17 -2.07
C PHE A 40 -2.21 1.02 -2.03
N LEU A 41 -2.01 1.74 -0.94
CA LEU A 41 -0.73 2.38 -0.64
C LEU A 41 0.17 1.38 0.08
N VAL A 42 1.33 1.09 -0.51
CA VAL A 42 2.37 0.28 0.12
C VAL A 42 3.50 1.19 0.57
N THR A 43 3.74 1.30 1.88
CA THR A 43 4.71 2.26 2.43
C THR A 43 5.66 1.63 3.45
N HIS A 44 6.84 2.25 3.59
CA HIS A 44 7.76 1.99 4.68
C HIS A 44 7.61 2.96 5.84
N ASP A 45 6.75 3.99 5.71
CA ASP A 45 6.54 4.95 6.77
C ASP A 45 5.68 4.35 7.88
N ARG A 46 6.32 4.11 9.03
CA ARG A 46 5.68 3.60 10.24
C ARG A 46 5.40 4.70 11.25
N ARG A 47 5.93 5.91 11.00
CA ARG A 47 6.00 6.99 11.97
C ARG A 47 4.83 7.95 11.80
N THR A 48 4.56 8.39 10.57
CA THR A 48 3.54 9.41 10.28
C THR A 48 2.30 8.78 9.67
N MET A 49 2.46 7.80 8.77
CA MET A 49 1.34 7.21 8.02
C MET A 49 0.17 6.71 8.87
N PRO A 50 0.33 6.04 10.03
CA PRO A 50 -0.82 5.61 10.82
C PRO A 50 -1.71 6.76 11.32
N THR A 51 -1.10 7.89 11.70
CA THR A 51 -1.82 9.07 12.15
C THR A 51 -2.50 9.76 10.99
N GLU A 52 -1.76 9.99 9.89
CA GLU A 52 -2.28 10.59 8.65
C GLU A 52 -3.43 9.77 8.07
N PHE A 53 -3.33 8.44 8.10
CA PHE A 53 -4.40 7.55 7.69
C PHE A 53 -5.65 7.71 8.56
N ALA A 54 -5.48 7.74 9.89
CA ALA A 54 -6.60 7.90 10.82
C ALA A 54 -7.32 9.24 10.62
N GLU A 55 -6.58 10.32 10.35
CA GLU A 55 -7.16 11.63 10.03
C GLU A 55 -7.84 11.63 8.65
N PHE A 56 -7.22 10.99 7.65
CA PHE A 56 -7.75 10.93 6.28
C PHE A 56 -9.12 10.26 6.20
N ILE A 57 -9.30 9.13 6.90
CA ILE A 57 -10.54 8.33 6.82
C ILE A 57 -11.73 8.94 7.59
N VAL A 58 -11.54 10.07 8.29
CA VAL A 58 -12.65 10.79 8.93
C VAL A 58 -13.62 11.33 7.87
N ASP A 59 -13.07 11.90 6.80
CA ASP A 59 -13.84 12.58 5.74
C ASP A 59 -13.67 11.95 4.36
N ASN A 60 -12.76 10.99 4.20
CA ASN A 60 -12.45 10.33 2.94
C ASN A 60 -12.52 8.81 3.06
N LYS A 61 -12.53 8.13 1.92
CA LYS A 61 -12.38 6.66 1.86
C LYS A 61 -11.01 6.32 1.31
N SER A 62 -10.27 5.47 2.02
CA SER A 62 -9.03 4.88 1.54
C SER A 62 -9.29 3.53 0.88
N SER A 63 -8.49 3.20 -0.14
CA SER A 63 -8.44 1.84 -0.70
C SER A 63 -7.56 0.88 0.12
N GLY A 64 -6.97 1.36 1.21
CA GLY A 64 -6.19 0.56 2.14
C GLY A 64 -4.71 0.89 2.13
N VAL A 65 -4.06 0.68 3.28
CA VAL A 65 -2.62 0.97 3.49
C VAL A 65 -1.91 -0.25 4.05
N LEU A 66 -0.81 -0.66 3.40
CA LEU A 66 0.10 -1.70 3.85
C LEU A 66 1.43 -1.10 4.29
N ILE A 67 1.75 -1.25 5.57
CA ILE A 67 2.99 -0.77 6.18
C ILE A 67 4.01 -1.91 6.27
N ILE A 68 5.13 -1.76 5.58
CA ILE A 68 6.22 -2.74 5.56
C ILE A 68 7.42 -2.19 6.33
N SER A 69 7.96 -2.96 7.28
CA SER A 69 9.23 -2.59 7.91
C SER A 69 10.41 -2.82 6.96
N ARG A 70 11.33 -1.84 6.87
CA ARG A 70 12.59 -1.98 6.11
C ARG A 70 13.52 -3.11 6.62
N LYS A 71 13.23 -3.67 7.80
CA LYS A 71 13.99 -4.78 8.41
C LYS A 71 13.53 -6.16 7.93
N ILE A 72 12.40 -6.27 7.24
CA ILE A 72 11.87 -7.54 6.76
C ILE A 72 12.59 -7.92 5.46
N ALA A 73 12.89 -9.21 5.30
CA ALA A 73 13.48 -9.72 4.07
C ALA A 73 12.57 -9.44 2.87
N LEU A 74 13.17 -8.97 1.78
CA LEU A 74 12.42 -8.59 0.58
C LEU A 74 11.57 -9.75 0.02
N GLU A 75 12.08 -10.98 0.12
CA GLU A 75 11.37 -12.18 -0.32
C GLU A 75 10.05 -12.38 0.43
N THR A 76 10.07 -12.29 1.77
CA THR A 76 8.89 -12.38 2.63
C THR A 76 7.87 -11.31 2.28
N VAL A 77 8.33 -10.07 2.03
CA VAL A 77 7.45 -8.98 1.62
C VAL A 77 6.77 -9.29 0.28
N ILE A 78 7.52 -9.82 -0.69
CA ILE A 78 6.96 -10.17 -2.00
C ILE A 78 5.94 -11.31 -1.85
N GLU A 79 6.24 -12.33 -1.04
CA GLU A 79 5.33 -13.46 -0.77
C GLU A 79 4.02 -12.96 -0.17
N GLU A 80 4.09 -12.11 0.85
CA GLU A 80 2.90 -11.58 1.50
C GLU A 80 2.04 -10.74 0.55
N LEU A 81 2.65 -9.81 -0.19
CA LEU A 81 1.92 -8.96 -1.13
C LEU A 81 1.25 -9.79 -2.24
N THR A 82 1.91 -10.88 -2.67
CA THR A 82 1.34 -11.81 -3.64
C THR A 82 0.18 -12.59 -3.04
N LEU A 83 0.30 -13.03 -1.78
CA LEU A 83 -0.77 -13.73 -1.07
C LEU A 83 -2.00 -12.84 -0.89
N ILE A 84 -1.82 -11.64 -0.34
CA ILE A 84 -2.90 -10.64 -0.16
C ILE A 84 -3.65 -10.43 -1.47
N TRP A 85 -2.94 -10.17 -2.57
CA TRP A 85 -3.57 -9.98 -3.87
C TRP A 85 -4.35 -11.22 -4.35
N SER A 86 -3.89 -12.42 -4.00
CA SER A 86 -4.48 -13.67 -4.50
C SER A 86 -5.70 -14.14 -3.71
N VAL A 87 -5.83 -13.74 -2.44
CA VAL A 87 -6.83 -14.31 -1.52
C VAL A 87 -7.78 -13.28 -0.91
N SER A 88 -7.59 -11.98 -1.17
CA SER A 88 -8.46 -10.92 -0.65
C SER A 88 -9.14 -10.12 -1.76
N THR A 89 -10.22 -9.44 -1.43
CA THR A 89 -10.92 -8.52 -2.33
C THR A 89 -10.66 -7.07 -1.96
N ALA A 90 -10.85 -6.13 -2.89
CA ALA A 90 -10.61 -4.71 -2.64
C ALA A 90 -11.49 -4.15 -1.51
N GLU A 91 -12.71 -4.67 -1.36
CA GLU A 91 -13.69 -4.25 -0.35
C GLU A 91 -13.23 -4.56 1.07
N GLU A 92 -12.47 -5.65 1.27
CA GLU A 92 -11.92 -6.04 2.59
C GLU A 92 -10.85 -5.08 3.12
N TRP A 93 -10.39 -4.18 2.25
CA TRP A 93 -9.30 -3.24 2.53
C TRP A 93 -9.75 -1.78 2.57
N ILE A 94 -11.03 -1.49 2.30
CA ILE A 94 -11.58 -0.14 2.43
C ILE A 94 -11.39 0.33 3.88
N ASP A 95 -10.78 1.51 4.02
CA ASP A 95 -10.48 2.14 5.32
C ASP A 95 -9.71 1.23 6.29
N ARG A 96 -8.92 0.29 5.75
CA ARG A 96 -8.05 -0.60 6.51
C ARG A 96 -6.58 -0.26 6.37
N ILE A 97 -5.88 -0.25 7.50
CA ILE A 97 -4.42 -0.18 7.57
C ILE A 97 -3.86 -1.45 8.24
N ALA A 98 -2.81 -2.03 7.67
CA ALA A 98 -2.18 -3.23 8.23
C ALA A 98 -0.65 -3.20 8.12
N LYS A 99 0.01 -3.94 9.00
CA LYS A 99 1.46 -4.19 8.94
C LYS A 99 1.69 -5.50 8.18
N VAL A 100 2.75 -5.54 7.36
CA VAL A 100 3.17 -6.73 6.61
C VAL A 100 4.50 -7.27 7.18
N PRO A 101 4.64 -8.59 7.39
CA PRO A 101 3.63 -9.66 7.18
C PRO A 101 2.44 -9.56 8.15
N LEU A 102 1.26 -10.06 7.73
CA LEU A 102 0.01 -10.05 8.50
C LEU A 102 0.01 -11.06 9.66
#